data_AF-A0A2N5VDQ0-F1
#
_entry.id   AF-A0A2N5VDQ0-F1
#
_cell.length_a   1.000
_cell.length_b   1.000
_cell.length_c   1.000
_cell.angle_alpha   90.00
_cell.angle_beta   90.00
_cell.angle_gamma   90.00
#
_symmetry.space_group_name_H-M   'P 1'
#
loop_
_entity.id
_entity.type
_entity.pdbx_description
1 polymer ?
#
loop_
_entity_poly.entity_id
_entity_poly.type
_entity_poly.pdbx_seq_one_letter_code
_entity_poly.pdbx_strand_id
1 'polypeptide(L)'
;MNDQLAVAHVGAYVKSQLEHVRYEAQDVLLAGMIGGSDHRSHIPPIAELSRFLWRYFMSRASNTMTDKEVDACVEPRPWLRARFVFMRPASIHHYVQADPRHESPWDQMDQQLLQMRQLPISYPTNWWRLLCVKDARLFGSAPHRNDLRPSDLAWPTQKEVQVRLAARHLPT
;
A
#
# COMPACT_ATOMS: atom_id res chain seq x y z
N MET A 1 -28.03 -23.71 19.07
CA MET A 1 -26.70 -23.94 19.68
C MET A 1 -25.65 -24.38 18.66
N ASN A 2 -25.96 -25.31 17.74
CA ASN A 2 -25.02 -25.76 16.69
C ASN A 2 -24.62 -24.67 15.67
N ASP A 3 -25.56 -23.78 15.31
CA ASP A 3 -25.31 -22.68 14.37
C ASP A 3 -24.29 -21.65 14.88
N GLN A 4 -24.28 -21.35 16.19
CA GLN A 4 -23.35 -20.37 16.74
C GLN A 4 -21.90 -20.87 16.74
N LEU A 5 -21.69 -22.18 16.95
CA LEU A 5 -20.38 -22.82 16.85
C LEU A 5 -19.91 -22.88 15.39
N ALA A 6 -20.81 -23.19 14.45
CA ALA A 6 -20.51 -23.16 13.02
C ALA A 6 -20.12 -21.74 12.54
N VAL A 7 -20.87 -20.70 12.95
CA VAL A 7 -20.55 -19.30 12.64
C VAL A 7 -19.21 -18.87 13.23
N ALA A 8 -18.93 -19.25 14.48
CA ALA A 8 -17.64 -18.95 15.11
C ALA A 8 -16.47 -19.63 14.38
N HIS A 9 -16.63 -20.89 13.96
CA HIS A 9 -15.63 -21.63 13.21
C HIS A 9 -15.35 -21.00 11.84
N VAL A 10 -16.40 -20.63 11.10
CA VAL A 10 -16.26 -19.92 9.82
C VAL A 10 -15.58 -18.56 10.03
N GLY A 11 -15.97 -17.81 11.07
CA GLY A 11 -15.36 -16.53 11.40
C GLY A 11 -13.86 -16.64 11.71
N ALA A 12 -13.46 -17.65 12.51
CA ALA A 12 -12.06 -17.90 12.81
C ALA A 12 -11.26 -18.31 11.57
N TYR A 13 -11.84 -19.15 10.70
CA TYR A 13 -11.21 -19.56 9.45
C TYR A 13 -11.00 -18.36 8.50
N VAL A 14 -12.02 -17.53 8.30
CA VAL A 14 -11.92 -16.32 7.47
C VAL A 14 -10.86 -15.37 8.01
N LYS A 15 -10.81 -15.18 9.34
CA LYS A 15 -9.78 -14.34 9.99
C LYS A 15 -8.38 -14.86 9.70
N SER A 16 -8.16 -16.17 9.85
CA SER A 16 -6.86 -16.79 9.56
C SER A 16 -6.45 -16.65 8.09
N GLN A 17 -7.39 -16.83 7.15
CA GLN A 17 -7.11 -16.61 5.72
C GLN A 17 -6.76 -15.16 5.43
N LEU A 18 -7.46 -14.20 6.05
CA LEU A 18 -7.16 -12.77 5.90
C LEU A 18 -5.79 -12.42 6.47
N GLU A 19 -5.44 -12.94 7.65
CA GLU A 19 -4.11 -12.74 8.24
C GLU A 19 -3.00 -13.29 7.35
N HIS A 20 -3.21 -14.49 6.78
CA HIS A 20 -2.25 -15.08 5.84
C HIS A 20 -2.06 -14.23 4.57
N VAL A 21 -3.16 -13.78 3.93
CA VAL A 21 -3.09 -12.90 2.76
C VAL A 21 -2.41 -11.56 3.09
N ARG A 22 -2.71 -11.00 4.27
CA ARG A 22 -2.11 -9.75 4.77
C ARG A 22 -0.60 -9.90 4.98
N TYR A 23 -0.15 -11.01 5.57
CA TYR A 23 1.27 -11.29 5.79
C TYR A 23 2.03 -11.41 4.46
N GLU A 24 1.54 -12.24 3.54
CA GLU A 24 2.17 -12.46 2.24
C GLU A 24 2.14 -11.19 1.36
N ALA A 25 1.05 -10.43 1.37
CA ALA A 25 1.00 -9.13 0.68
C ALA A 25 2.01 -8.14 1.26
N GLN A 26 2.24 -8.16 2.58
CA GLN A 26 3.25 -7.34 3.22
C GLN A 26 4.65 -7.70 2.75
N ASP A 27 4.97 -8.98 2.57
CA ASP A 27 6.26 -9.42 2.02
C ASP A 27 6.49 -8.87 0.60
N VAL A 28 5.46 -8.87 -0.24
CA VAL A 28 5.52 -8.24 -1.58
C VAL A 28 5.71 -6.72 -1.49
N LEU A 29 5.04 -6.05 -0.55
CA LEU A 29 5.15 -4.60 -0.32
C LEU A 29 6.54 -4.20 0.22
N LEU A 30 7.23 -5.13 0.87
CA LEU A 30 8.60 -4.97 1.40
C LEU A 30 9.69 -5.45 0.42
N ALA A 31 9.34 -5.69 -0.84
CA ALA A 31 10.32 -6.03 -1.88
C ALA A 31 11.46 -4.98 -1.95
N GLY A 32 12.71 -5.45 -1.88
CA GLY A 32 13.90 -4.58 -1.87
C GLY A 32 14.17 -3.87 -0.53
N MET A 33 13.28 -3.99 0.47
CA MET A 33 13.50 -3.46 1.83
C MET A 33 14.16 -4.49 2.75
N ILE A 34 13.78 -5.76 2.63
CA ILE A 34 14.35 -6.86 3.44
C ILE A 34 15.52 -7.43 2.65
N GLY A 35 16.73 -7.40 3.23
CA GLY A 35 17.94 -8.01 2.63
C GLY A 35 17.95 -9.54 2.64
N GLY A 36 16.78 -10.18 2.53
CA GLY A 36 16.57 -11.62 2.57
C GLY A 36 16.66 -12.29 1.19
N SER A 37 16.21 -13.55 1.12
CA SER A 37 16.43 -14.52 0.02
C SER A 37 15.99 -14.09 -1.39
N ASP A 38 15.31 -12.95 -1.56
CA ASP A 38 14.82 -12.50 -2.86
C ASP A 38 15.85 -11.67 -3.66
N HIS A 39 17.07 -11.47 -3.15
CA HIS A 39 18.22 -10.84 -3.85
C HIS A 39 17.96 -9.51 -4.57
N ARG A 40 16.82 -8.85 -4.33
CA ARG A 40 16.49 -7.59 -5.00
C ARG A 40 17.39 -6.51 -4.46
N SER A 41 18.22 -5.97 -5.34
CA SER A 41 19.13 -4.90 -4.98
C SER A 41 18.36 -3.60 -4.72
N HIS A 42 17.26 -3.34 -5.41
CA HIS A 42 16.49 -2.10 -5.34
C HIS A 42 15.05 -2.30 -4.84
N ILE A 43 14.47 -1.20 -4.38
CA ILE A 43 13.04 -1.09 -4.07
C ILE A 43 12.30 -0.77 -5.38
N PRO A 44 11.29 -1.56 -5.77
CA PRO A 44 10.67 -1.44 -7.09
C PRO A 44 9.92 -0.12 -7.24
N PRO A 45 10.02 0.55 -8.42
CA PRO A 45 9.09 1.60 -8.81
C PRO A 45 7.65 1.09 -8.83
N ILE A 46 6.67 1.99 -8.77
CA ILE A 46 5.26 1.60 -8.67
C ILE A 46 4.78 0.72 -9.83
N ALA A 47 5.34 0.86 -11.04
CA ALA A 47 4.98 0.01 -12.18
C ALA A 47 5.37 -1.45 -11.90
N GLU A 48 6.60 -1.68 -11.48
CA GLU A 48 7.13 -3.00 -11.15
C GLU A 48 6.42 -3.60 -9.92
N LEU A 49 6.23 -2.80 -8.86
CA LEU A 49 5.47 -3.22 -7.68
C LEU A 49 4.03 -3.60 -8.02
N SER A 50 3.38 -2.87 -8.92
CA SER A 50 2.02 -3.17 -9.35
C SER A 50 1.93 -4.53 -10.03
N ARG A 51 2.97 -4.95 -10.76
CA ARG A 51 3.03 -6.28 -11.38
C ARG A 51 3.13 -7.38 -10.32
N PHE A 52 3.98 -7.18 -9.31
CA PHE A 52 4.11 -8.15 -8.21
C PHE A 52 2.80 -8.32 -7.44
N LEU A 53 2.18 -7.20 -7.06
CA LEU A 53 0.91 -7.23 -6.36
C LEU A 53 -0.22 -7.78 -7.23
N TRP A 54 -0.24 -7.45 -8.53
CA TRP A 54 -1.21 -8.02 -9.45
C TRP A 54 -1.07 -9.54 -9.51
N ARG A 55 0.15 -10.06 -9.71
CA ARG A 55 0.41 -11.50 -9.77
C ARG A 55 0.04 -12.21 -8.47
N TYR A 56 0.35 -11.58 -7.35
CA TYR A 56 0.01 -12.10 -6.03
C TYR A 56 -1.52 -12.18 -5.84
N PHE A 57 -2.25 -11.10 -6.12
CA PHE A 57 -3.69 -11.06 -5.89
C PHE A 57 -4.51 -11.81 -6.95
N MET A 58 -4.03 -11.91 -8.19
CA MET A 58 -4.82 -12.36 -9.33
C MET A 58 -4.52 -13.79 -9.77
N SER A 59 -4.60 -14.74 -8.83
CA SER A 59 -4.54 -16.19 -9.06
C SER A 59 -3.30 -16.73 -9.80
N ARG A 60 -3.12 -18.05 -9.80
CA ARG A 60 -1.99 -18.72 -10.45
C ARG A 60 -1.90 -18.46 -11.97
N ALA A 61 -3.02 -18.13 -12.63
CA ALA A 61 -3.03 -17.82 -14.06
C ALA A 61 -2.30 -16.51 -14.41
N SER A 62 -2.21 -15.56 -13.47
CA SER A 62 -1.45 -14.33 -13.70
C SER A 62 0.06 -14.54 -13.68
N ASN A 63 0.54 -15.64 -13.08
CA ASN A 63 1.97 -15.95 -13.03
C ASN A 63 2.55 -16.35 -14.40
N THR A 64 1.70 -16.77 -15.34
CA THR A 64 2.12 -17.07 -16.72
C THR A 64 2.06 -15.84 -17.64
N MET A 65 1.52 -14.71 -17.17
CA MET A 65 1.44 -13.48 -17.95
C MET A 65 2.79 -12.78 -18.00
N THR A 66 3.16 -12.32 -19.19
CA THR A 66 4.26 -11.39 -19.42
C THR A 66 4.01 -10.06 -18.71
N ASP A 67 5.09 -9.31 -18.44
CA ASP A 67 4.99 -7.98 -17.83
C ASP A 67 4.08 -7.03 -18.62
N LYS A 68 4.10 -7.09 -19.96
CA LYS A 68 3.24 -6.25 -20.81
C LYS A 68 1.76 -6.60 -20.68
N GLU A 69 1.43 -7.89 -20.54
CA GLU A 69 0.05 -8.33 -20.35
C GLU A 69 -0.47 -7.93 -18.96
N VAL A 70 0.39 -7.97 -17.94
CA VAL A 70 0.07 -7.45 -16.62
C VAL A 70 -0.13 -5.94 -16.67
N ASP A 71 0.75 -5.20 -17.35
CA ASP A 71 0.62 -3.74 -17.52
C ASP A 71 -0.71 -3.39 -18.19
N ALA A 72 -1.08 -4.08 -19.27
CA ALA A 72 -2.37 -3.88 -19.94
C ALA A 72 -3.57 -4.13 -19.01
N CYS A 73 -3.41 -4.95 -17.97
CA CYS A 73 -4.41 -5.12 -16.92
C CYS A 73 -4.37 -4.01 -15.87
N VAL A 74 -3.20 -3.51 -15.50
CA VAL A 74 -3.07 -2.53 -14.42
C VAL A 74 -3.31 -1.09 -14.90
N GLU A 75 -2.84 -0.73 -16.10
CA GLU A 75 -2.89 0.63 -16.65
C GLU A 75 -4.31 1.23 -16.70
N PRO A 76 -5.36 0.51 -17.12
CA PRO A 76 -6.72 1.04 -17.11
C PRO A 76 -7.30 1.29 -15.71
N ARG A 77 -6.58 0.91 -14.64
CA ARG A 77 -7.03 0.93 -13.24
C ARG A 77 -6.16 1.86 -12.38
N PRO A 78 -6.19 3.18 -12.61
CA PRO A 78 -5.35 4.13 -11.86
C PRO A 78 -5.62 4.10 -10.35
N TRP A 79 -6.86 3.81 -9.94
CA TRP A 79 -7.20 3.66 -8.52
C TRP A 79 -6.62 2.40 -7.88
N LEU A 80 -6.39 1.33 -8.64
CA LEU A 80 -5.71 0.15 -8.12
C LEU A 80 -4.25 0.47 -7.79
N ARG A 81 -3.56 1.17 -8.71
CA ARG A 81 -2.20 1.67 -8.47
C ARG A 81 -2.14 2.61 -7.27
N ALA A 82 -3.10 3.53 -7.13
CA ALA A 82 -3.18 4.40 -5.96
C ALA A 82 -3.31 3.61 -4.65
N ARG A 83 -4.09 2.52 -4.61
CA ARG A 83 -4.19 1.64 -3.44
C ARG A 83 -2.85 0.97 -3.12
N PHE A 84 -2.10 0.52 -4.12
CA PHE A 84 -0.76 -0.05 -3.92
C PHE A 84 0.22 0.99 -3.33
N VAL A 85 0.17 2.22 -3.86
CA VAL A 85 0.89 3.38 -3.35
C VAL A 85 0.51 3.71 -1.89
N PHE A 86 -0.72 3.45 -1.47
CA PHE A 86 -1.13 3.64 -0.08
C PHE A 86 -0.61 2.58 0.87
N MET A 87 -0.66 1.31 0.44
CA MET A 87 -0.23 0.19 1.27
C MET A 87 1.26 0.20 1.51
N ARG A 88 2.07 0.53 0.49
CA ARG A 88 3.54 0.44 0.58
C ARG A 88 4.13 1.28 1.73
N PRO A 89 3.91 2.60 1.83
CA PRO A 89 4.50 3.40 2.90
C PRO A 89 4.11 2.91 4.30
N ALA A 90 2.87 2.43 4.46
CA ALA A 90 2.38 1.87 5.72
C ALA A 90 3.17 0.60 6.13
N SER A 91 3.33 -0.32 5.17
CA SER A 91 4.09 -1.56 5.39
C SER A 91 5.55 -1.28 5.69
N ILE A 92 6.20 -0.39 4.93
CA ILE A 92 7.60 -0.04 5.14
C ILE A 92 7.78 0.69 6.47
N HIS A 93 6.93 1.67 6.77
CA HIS A 93 6.98 2.42 8.03
C HIS A 93 6.84 1.49 9.24
N HIS A 94 5.87 0.58 9.21
CA HIS A 94 5.69 -0.43 10.27
C HIS A 94 6.91 -1.34 10.40
N TYR A 95 7.45 -1.86 9.28
CA TYR A 95 8.65 -2.69 9.29
C TYR A 95 9.87 -1.97 9.87
N VAL A 96 10.07 -0.70 9.54
CA VAL A 96 11.21 0.10 10.02
C VAL A 96 11.06 0.47 11.50
N GLN A 97 9.84 0.69 11.99
CA GLN A 97 9.61 1.09 13.38
C GLN A 97 9.48 -0.07 14.37
N ALA A 98 9.33 -1.32 13.89
CA ALA A 98 9.42 -2.59 14.62
C ALA A 98 9.25 -2.51 16.16
N ASP A 99 8.14 -1.95 16.64
CA ASP A 99 7.74 -2.06 18.05
C ASP A 99 6.63 -3.11 18.10
N PRO A 100 6.80 -4.20 18.85
CA PRO A 100 5.75 -5.22 19.01
C PRO A 100 4.47 -4.68 19.66
N ARG A 101 4.47 -3.45 20.20
CA ARG A 101 3.28 -2.76 20.71
C ARG A 101 2.53 -1.96 19.64
N HIS A 102 3.09 -1.78 18.44
CA HIS A 102 2.42 -1.04 17.38
C HIS A 102 1.26 -1.84 16.78
N GLU A 103 0.15 -1.16 16.54
CA GLU A 103 -0.99 -1.68 15.80
C GLU A 103 -0.55 -2.21 14.43
N SER A 104 -1.20 -3.27 13.97
CA SER A 104 -0.99 -3.86 12.65
C SER A 104 -1.03 -2.76 11.57
N PRO A 105 -0.13 -2.79 10.56
CA PRO A 105 -0.16 -1.79 9.49
C PRO A 105 -1.51 -1.79 8.77
N TRP A 106 -2.21 -2.92 8.77
CA TRP A 106 -3.56 -3.07 8.22
C TRP A 106 -4.62 -2.33 9.03
N ASP A 107 -4.54 -2.37 10.36
CA ASP A 107 -5.50 -1.67 11.22
C ASP A 107 -5.33 -0.15 11.10
N GLN A 108 -4.08 0.33 11.02
CA GLN A 108 -3.77 1.74 10.75
C GLN A 108 -4.32 2.19 9.39
N MET A 109 -4.18 1.35 8.35
CA MET A 109 -4.75 1.61 7.03
C MET A 109 -6.28 1.69 7.06
N ASP A 110 -6.93 0.74 7.72
CA ASP A 110 -8.39 0.71 7.86
C ASP A 110 -8.89 1.96 8.61
N GLN A 111 -8.22 2.35 9.69
CA GLN A 111 -8.54 3.56 10.44
C GLN A 111 -8.38 4.83 9.59
N GLN A 112 -7.30 4.94 8.82
CA GLN A 112 -7.07 6.08 7.92
C GLN A 112 -8.17 6.17 6.86
N LEU A 113 -8.56 5.05 6.25
CA LEU A 113 -9.66 5.02 5.28
C LEU A 113 -11.01 5.42 5.92
N LEU A 114 -11.29 4.96 7.14
CA LEU A 114 -12.49 5.35 7.88
C LEU A 114 -12.51 6.86 8.17
N GLN A 115 -11.40 7.45 8.59
CA GLN A 115 -11.29 8.89 8.81
C GLN A 115 -11.51 9.68 7.52
N MET A 116 -10.87 9.27 6.41
CA MET A 116 -11.01 9.93 5.12
C MET A 116 -12.45 9.91 4.59
N ARG A 117 -13.25 8.88 4.92
CA ARG A 117 -14.67 8.79 4.55
C ARG A 117 -15.56 9.82 5.24
N GLN A 118 -15.12 10.38 6.37
CA GLN A 118 -15.86 11.42 7.10
C GLN A 118 -15.58 12.83 6.58
N LEU A 119 -14.63 12.98 5.64
CA LEU A 119 -14.20 14.27 5.12
C LEU A 119 -14.84 14.60 3.77
N PRO A 120 -14.99 15.89 3.42
CA PRO A 120 -15.45 16.29 2.09
C PRO A 120 -14.54 15.72 1.00
N ILE A 121 -15.13 15.26 -0.13
CA ILE A 121 -14.43 14.53 -1.19
C ILE A 121 -13.20 15.24 -1.79
N SER A 122 -13.13 16.58 -1.67
CA SER A 122 -11.97 17.38 -2.06
C SER A 122 -10.71 17.00 -1.27
N TYR A 123 -10.87 16.64 0.01
CA TYR A 123 -9.77 16.22 0.87
C TYR A 123 -9.12 14.91 0.40
N PRO A 124 -9.83 13.76 0.35
CA PRO A 124 -9.21 12.49 -0.04
C PRO A 124 -8.65 12.56 -1.47
N THR A 125 -9.29 13.30 -2.38
CA THR A 125 -8.76 13.51 -3.74
C THR A 125 -7.38 14.17 -3.74
N ASN A 126 -7.17 15.20 -2.92
CA ASN A 126 -5.86 15.87 -2.84
C ASN A 126 -4.84 15.05 -2.05
N TRP A 127 -5.28 14.34 -1.01
CA TRP A 127 -4.44 13.42 -0.26
C TRP A 127 -3.89 12.29 -1.16
N TRP A 128 -4.75 11.64 -1.95
CA TRP A 128 -4.33 10.60 -2.92
C TRP A 128 -3.31 11.12 -3.93
N ARG A 129 -3.49 12.36 -4.43
CA ARG A 129 -2.53 12.99 -5.34
C ARG A 129 -1.18 13.24 -4.68
N LEU A 130 -1.18 13.76 -3.45
CA LEU A 130 0.06 13.97 -2.69
C LEU A 130 0.79 12.66 -2.46
N LEU A 131 0.05 11.61 -2.09
CA LEU A 131 0.59 10.28 -1.88
C LEU A 131 1.25 9.74 -3.17
N CYS A 132 0.58 9.81 -4.33
CA CYS A 132 1.15 9.38 -5.61
C CYS A 132 2.39 10.18 -6.02
N VAL A 133 2.40 11.51 -5.80
CA VAL A 133 3.57 12.34 -6.08
C VAL A 133 4.75 11.98 -5.17
N LYS A 134 4.47 11.79 -3.88
CA LYS A 134 5.46 11.40 -2.88
C LYS A 134 6.07 10.04 -3.21
N ASP A 135 5.23 9.09 -3.60
CA ASP A 135 5.61 7.76 -4.03
C ASP A 135 6.54 7.77 -5.26
N ALA A 136 6.15 8.51 -6.31
CA ALA A 136 6.99 8.67 -7.50
C ALA A 136 8.34 9.33 -7.18
N ARG A 137 8.36 10.31 -6.28
CA ARG A 137 9.59 10.98 -5.82
C ARG A 137 10.52 10.05 -5.06
N LEU A 138 9.97 9.22 -4.17
CA LEU A 138 10.76 8.35 -3.30
C LEU A 138 11.27 7.12 -4.03
N PHE A 139 10.45 6.52 -4.89
CA PHE A 139 10.72 5.17 -5.42
C PHE A 139 10.85 5.13 -6.95
N GLY A 140 10.60 6.25 -7.65
CA GLY A 140 10.62 6.28 -9.11
C GLY A 140 11.99 5.99 -9.71
N SER A 141 13.08 6.28 -8.99
CA SER A 141 14.46 6.00 -9.40
C SER A 141 14.93 4.59 -9.02
N ALA A 142 14.07 3.73 -8.49
CA ALA A 142 14.43 2.42 -7.96
C ALA A 142 15.57 2.50 -6.91
N PRO A 143 15.36 3.22 -5.78
CA PRO A 143 16.38 3.41 -4.77
C PRO A 143 16.77 2.10 -4.07
N HIS A 144 17.95 2.07 -3.47
CA HIS A 144 18.29 1.09 -2.45
C HIS A 144 17.65 1.46 -1.11
N ARG A 145 17.51 0.49 -0.20
CA ARG A 145 17.05 0.73 1.18
C ARG A 145 17.81 1.87 1.86
N ASN A 146 19.13 1.92 1.70
CA ASN A 146 19.99 2.89 2.39
C ASN A 146 19.79 4.33 1.88
N ASP A 147 19.14 4.51 0.73
CA ASP A 147 18.82 5.83 0.18
C ASP A 147 17.55 6.43 0.83
N LEU A 148 16.80 5.63 1.58
CA LEU A 148 15.54 6.06 2.21
C LEU A 148 15.73 6.47 3.66
N ARG A 149 15.10 7.59 4.02
CA ARG A 149 14.97 8.01 5.42
C ARG A 149 13.61 7.55 5.96
N PRO A 150 13.55 6.95 7.16
CA PRO A 150 12.28 6.53 7.76
C PRO A 150 11.22 7.64 7.86
N SER A 151 11.65 8.87 8.14
CA SER A 151 10.80 10.06 8.19
C SER A 151 10.07 10.36 6.88
N ASP A 152 10.68 10.00 5.75
CA ASP A 152 10.13 10.28 4.43
C ASP A 152 9.01 9.30 4.08
N LEU A 153 8.84 8.21 4.81
CA LEU A 153 7.84 7.16 4.55
C LEU A 153 6.48 7.41 5.19
N ALA A 154 6.34 8.45 6.03
CA ALA A 154 5.05 8.79 6.62
C ALA A 154 4.01 9.14 5.54
N TRP A 155 2.72 8.91 5.81
CA TRP A 155 1.65 9.40 4.94
C TRP A 155 1.59 10.94 4.90
N PRO A 156 0.94 11.54 3.87
CA PRO A 156 0.69 12.97 3.85
C PRO A 156 -0.06 13.42 5.11
N THR A 157 0.45 14.47 5.74
CA THR A 157 -0.11 15.11 6.92
C THR A 157 -1.31 15.99 6.56
N GLN A 158 -2.17 16.27 7.55
CA GLN A 158 -3.26 17.23 7.40
C GLN A 158 -2.77 18.58 6.86
N LYS A 159 -1.63 19.08 7.37
CA LYS A 159 -1.05 20.36 6.97
C LYS A 159 -0.68 20.36 5.48
N GLU A 160 -0.07 19.30 4.97
CA GLU A 160 0.29 19.19 3.55
C GLU A 160 -0.95 19.19 2.64
N VAL A 161 -2.02 18.50 3.06
CA VAL A 161 -3.29 18.52 2.30
C VAL A 161 -3.92 19.90 2.31
N GLN A 162 -3.95 20.59 3.45
CA GLN A 162 -4.54 21.92 3.58
C GLN A 162 -3.77 22.97 2.75
N VAL A 163 -2.43 22.93 2.75
CA VAL A 163 -1.61 23.80 1.88
C VAL A 163 -1.97 23.58 0.40
N ARG A 164 -2.12 22.33 -0.03
CA ARG A 164 -2.51 22.01 -1.41
C ARG A 164 -3.92 22.46 -1.74
N LEU A 165 -4.86 22.31 -0.81
CA LEU A 165 -6.23 22.81 -0.97
C LEU A 165 -6.21 24.34 -1.15
N ALA A 166 -5.52 25.07 -0.29
CA ALA A 166 -5.40 26.53 -0.37
C ALA A 166 -4.76 27.01 -1.69
N ALA A 167 -3.70 26.35 -2.14
CA ALA A 167 -3.02 26.70 -3.40
C ALA A 167 -3.91 26.58 -4.65
N ARG A 168 -5.01 25.83 -4.59
CA ARG A 168 -5.98 25.68 -5.70
C ARG A 168 -7.13 26.68 -5.65
N HIS A 169 -7.26 27.44 -4.55
CA HIS A 169 -8.27 28.49 -4.40
C HIS A 169 -7.72 29.89 -4.70
N LEU A 170 -6.42 30.03 -4.99
CA LEU A 170 -5.85 31.25 -5.54
C LEU A 170 -6.23 31.37 -7.03
N PRO A 171 -6.89 32.46 -7.46
CA PRO A 171 -7.10 32.70 -8.88
C PRO A 171 -5.74 32.96 -9.53
N THR A 172 -5.44 32.21 -10.60
CA THR A 172 -4.36 32.50 -11.55
C THR A 172 -4.64 33.78 -12.31
#